data_AF-A0A1I7YLC2-F1
#
_entry.id   AF-A0A1I7YLC2-F1
#
_cell.length_a   1.000
_cell.length_b   1.000
_cell.length_c   1.000
_cell.angle_alpha   90.00
_cell.angle_beta   90.00
_cell.angle_gamma   90.00
#
_symmetry.space_group_name_H-M   'P 1'
#
loop_
_entity.id
_entity.type
_entity.pdbx_description
1 polymer ?
#
loop_
_entity_poly.entity_id
_entity_poly.type
_entity_poly.pdbx_seq_one_letter_code
_entity_poly.pdbx_strand_id
1 'polypeptide(L)' 'GEKNVQCAYVASDAVPGVDYFSTPLELGPNGVEKILGYGELSEYEKQLVEEAIPELQKNISKGVKFIQE' A
#
# COMPACT_ATOMS: atom_id res chain seq x y z
N GLY A 1 -3.43 -24.80 -8.50
CA GLY A 1 -4.17 -24.07 -7.46
C GLY A 1 -4.28 -22.63 -7.91
N GLU A 2 -5.45 -22.01 -7.73
CA GLU A 2 -5.59 -20.56 -7.96
C GLU A 2 -4.63 -19.79 -7.06
N LYS A 3 -3.98 -18.76 -7.62
CA LYS A 3 -3.17 -17.84 -6.84
C LYS A 3 -4.10 -17.01 -5.96
N ASN A 4 -3.87 -16.98 -4.65
CA ASN A 4 -4.68 -16.21 -3.72
C ASN A 4 -4.25 -14.74 -3.77
N VAL A 5 -4.85 -13.97 -4.69
CA VAL A 5 -4.58 -12.54 -4.85
C VAL A 5 -5.65 -11.73 -4.15
N GLN A 6 -5.24 -10.84 -3.24
CA GLN A 6 -6.13 -9.94 -2.50
C GLN A 6 -5.48 -8.56 -2.36
N CYS A 7 -6.28 -7.51 -2.20
CA CYS A 7 -5.77 -6.19 -1.84
C CYS A 7 -5.69 -6.07 -0.31
N ALA A 8 -4.54 -5.63 0.21
CA ALA A 8 -4.39 -5.36 1.64
C ALA A 8 -3.41 -4.21 1.90
N TYR A 9 -3.65 -3.49 3.00
CA TYR A 9 -2.78 -2.40 3.46
C TYR A 9 -1.59 -2.97 4.24
N VAL A 10 -0.41 -2.94 3.63
CA VAL A 10 0.83 -3.54 4.15
C VAL A 10 2.00 -2.58 3.98
N ALA A 11 3.10 -2.84 4.69
CA ALA A 11 4.36 -2.15 4.42
C ALA A 11 4.77 -2.40 2.96
N SER A 12 5.00 -1.33 2.21
CA SER A 12 5.15 -1.41 0.76
C SER A 12 5.93 -0.22 0.24
N ASP A 13 6.70 -0.44 -0.84
CA ASP A 13 7.40 0.58 -1.62
C ASP A 13 6.67 0.90 -2.93
N ALA A 14 5.44 0.41 -3.10
CA ALA A 14 4.65 0.61 -4.33
C ALA A 14 4.41 2.09 -4.66
N VAL A 15 4.30 2.95 -3.64
CA VAL A 15 4.16 4.40 -3.80
C VAL A 15 5.36 5.10 -3.15
N PRO A 16 6.17 5.86 -3.92
CA PRO A 16 7.34 6.55 -3.37
C PRO A 16 6.98 7.48 -2.21
N GLY A 17 7.66 7.31 -1.08
CA GLY A 17 7.48 8.14 0.10
C GLY A 17 6.27 7.80 0.98
N VAL A 18 5.59 6.67 0.74
CA VAL A 18 4.51 6.18 1.60
C VAL A 18 4.87 4.78 2.11
N ASP A 19 5.15 4.65 3.42
CA ASP A 19 5.68 3.41 4.00
C ASP A 19 4.68 2.24 4.02
N TYR A 20 3.38 2.54 3.95
CA TYR A 20 2.30 1.55 3.96
C TYR A 20 1.24 1.91 2.92
N PHE A 21 0.90 0.98 2.04
CA PHE A 21 -0.08 1.20 0.97
C PHE A 21 -0.87 -0.06 0.65
N SER A 22 -2.08 0.10 0.08
CA SER A 22 -2.95 -1.01 -0.32
C SER A 22 -2.80 -1.32 -1.80
N THR A 23 -2.34 -2.53 -2.13
CA THR A 23 -2.23 -3.02 -3.51
C THR A 23 -2.60 -4.50 -3.58
N PRO A 24 -2.95 -5.01 -4.76
CA PRO A 24 -3.00 -6.45 -5.01
C PRO A 24 -1.68 -7.13 -4.60
N LEU A 25 -1.81 -8.20 -3.84
CA LEU A 25 -0.68 -9.03 -3.41
C LEU A 25 -1.05 -10.51 -3.48
N GLU A 26 -0.05 -11.35 -3.77
CA GLU A 26 -0.16 -12.81 -3.69
C GLU A 26 0.06 -13.24 -2.23
N LEU A 27 -0.89 -13.97 -1.68
CA LEU A 27 -0.82 -14.58 -0.35
C LEU A 27 -0.41 -16.05 -0.45
N GLY A 28 0.53 -16.42 0.41
CA GLY A 28 0.95 -17.79 0.62
C GLY A 28 0.79 -18.24 2.08
N PRO A 29 1.22 -19.46 2.41
CA PRO A 29 1.07 -20.02 3.76
C PRO A 29 1.78 -19.21 4.85
N ASN A 30 2.76 -18.38 4.48
CA ASN A 30 3.53 -17.53 5.41
C ASN A 30 3.16 -16.03 5.32
N GLY A 31 2.03 -15.68 4.70
CA GLY A 31 1.57 -14.29 4.55
C GLY A 31 1.82 -13.73 3.15
N VAL A 32 2.29 -12.48 3.07
CA VAL A 32 2.54 -11.80 1.78
C VAL A 32 3.72 -12.47 1.07
N GLU A 33 3.47 -13.12 -0.05
CA GLU A 33 4.53 -13.69 -0.91
C GLU A 33 5.03 -12.68 -1.93
N LYS A 34 4.13 -11.86 -2.48
CA LYS A 34 4.49 -10.88 -3.50
C LYS A 34 3.55 -9.69 -3.52
N ILE A 35 4.10 -8.48 -3.54
CA ILE A 35 3.36 -7.25 -3.81
C ILE A 35 3.34 -7.05 -5.33
N LEU A 36 2.15 -6.91 -5.92
CA LEU A 36 1.98 -6.77 -7.37
C LEU A 36 1.95 -5.30 -7.82
N GLY A 37 1.87 -4.35 -6.87
CA GLY A 37 1.70 -2.93 -7.16
C GLY A 37 0.30 -2.60 -7.67
N TYR A 38 0.09 -1.37 -8.13
CA TYR A 38 -1.21 -0.91 -8.64
C TYR A 38 -1.35 -0.99 -10.17
N GLY A 39 -0.33 -1.49 -10.88
CA GLY A 39 -0.36 -1.66 -12.33
C GLY A 39 -0.49 -0.35 -13.10
N GLU A 40 -1.17 -0.41 -14.26
CA GLU A 40 -1.48 0.78 -15.05
C GLU A 40 -2.73 1.46 -14.54
N LEU A 41 -2.57 2.72 -14.12
CA LEU A 41 -3.66 3.58 -13.68
C LEU A 41 -4.03 4.56 -14.79
N SER A 42 -5.32 4.88 -14.90
CA SER A 42 -5.80 6.03 -15.68
C SER A 42 -5.28 7.36 -15.11
N GLU A 43 -5.32 8.43 -15.89
CA GLU A 43 -4.90 9.76 -15.41
C GLU A 43 -5.71 10.21 -14.18
N TYR A 44 -7.01 9.91 -14.17
CA TYR A 44 -7.88 10.21 -13.03
C TYR A 44 -7.45 9.44 -11.77
N GLU A 45 -7.17 8.14 -11.88
CA GLU A 45 -6.72 7.33 -10.74
C GLU A 45 -5.34 7.78 -10.22
N LYS A 46 -4.43 8.18 -11.12
CA LYS A 46 -3.12 8.73 -10.73
C LYS A 46 -3.27 10.00 -9.89
N GLN A 47 -4.16 10.91 -10.30
CA GLN A 47 -4.45 12.13 -9.54
C GLN A 47 -4.96 11.80 -8.13
N LEU A 48 -5.87 10.83 -8.00
CA LEU A 48 -6.35 10.39 -6.69
C LEU A 48 -5.24 9.81 -5.80
N VAL A 49 -4.30 9.05 -6.38
CA VAL A 49 -3.14 8.55 -5.64
C VAL A 49 -2.25 9.70 -5.18
N GLU A 50 -1.95 10.66 -6.06
CA GLU A 50 -1.13 11.84 -5.73
C GLU A 50 -1.76 12.69 -4.61
N GLU A 51 -3.08 12.89 -4.65
CA GLU A 51 -3.83 13.59 -3.60
C GLU A 51 -3.84 12.82 -2.27
N ALA A 52 -3.84 11.49 -2.31
CA ALA A 52 -3.86 10.65 -1.11
C ALA A 52 -2.50 10.54 -0.40
N ILE A 53 -1.38 10.67 -1.13
CA ILE A 53 -0.01 10.59 -0.57
C ILE A 53 0.19 11.45 0.69
N PRO A 54 -0.08 12.78 0.68
CA PRO A 54 0.17 13.62 1.86
C PRO A 54 -0.69 13.24 3.07
N GLU A 55 -1.93 12.80 2.83
CA GLU A 55 -2.81 12.35 3.91
C GLU A 55 -2.32 11.03 4.53
N LEU A 56 -1.91 10.08 3.68
CA LEU A 56 -1.36 8.80 4.13
C LEU A 56 -0.07 8.99 4.93
N GLN A 57 0.86 9.84 4.46
CA GLN A 57 2.09 10.16 5.19
C GLN A 57 1.81 10.72 6.59
N LYS A 58 0.83 11.63 6.69
CA LYS A 58 0.40 12.21 7.98
C LYS A 58 -0.18 11.15 8.91
N ASN A 59 -1.05 10.27 8.39
CA ASN A 59 -1.71 9.24 9.19
C ASN A 59 -0.72 8.15 9.67
N ILE A 60 0.18 7.72 8.79
CA ILE A 60 1.27 6.78 9.14
C ILE A 60 2.16 7.40 10.21
N SER A 61 2.64 8.63 10.00
CA SER A 61 3.49 9.33 10.97
C SER A 61 2.82 9.47 12.34
N LYS A 62 1.51 9.75 12.37
CA LYS A 62 0.73 9.83 13.61
C LYS A 62 0.68 8.48 14.32
N GLY A 63 0.45 7.38 13.59
CA GLY A 63 0.41 6.03 14.16
C GLY A 63 1.76 5.61 14.74
N VAL A 64 2.86 5.90 14.04
CA VAL A 64 4.23 5.61 14.51
C VAL A 64 4.56 6.39 15.78
N LYS A 65 4.30 7.70 15.79
CA LYS A 65 4.55 8.56 16.97
C LYS A 65 3.79 8.09 18.20
N PHE A 66 2.53 7.69 18.03
CA PHE A 66 1.69 7.21 19.13
C PHE A 66 2.28 6.02 19.89
N ILE A 67 3.10 5.17 19.26
CA ILE A 67 3.75 4.03 19.92
C ILE A 67 5.12 4.40 20.49
N GLN A 68 5.74 5.46 20.00
CA GLN A 68 7.08 5.92 20.45
C GLN A 68 7.01 6.84 21.67
N GLU A 69 5.84 7.40 21.98
CA GLU A 69 5.54 8.18 23.19
C GLU A 69 5.12 7.27 24.37
#